data_AF-A0A949URT3-F1
#
_entry.id   AF-A0A949URT3-F1
#
_cell.length_a   1.000
_cell.length_b   1.000
_cell.length_c   1.000
_cell.angle_alpha   90.00
_cell.angle_beta   90.00
_cell.angle_gamma   90.00
#
_symmetry.space_group_name_H-M   'P 1'
#
loop_
_entity.id
_entity.type
_entity.pdbx_description
1 polymer ?
#
loop_
_entity_poly.entity_id
_entity_poly.type
_entity_poly.pdbx_seq_one_letter_code
_entity_poly.pdbx_strand_id
1 'polypeptide(L)'
;MEGLTLVHWLLIGNFAMLLGVAAFIAALRKQQSDDARIFEQKIEHLEQGQVAISQSAIGLGRRIKQVETRSAKMQQTPAPVDEESHRFEQASRLAGMGASVEDLIDSLGVARSEAELMVSMKRSANA
;
A
#
# COMPACT_ATOMS: atom_id res chain seq x y z
N MET A 1 77.07 45.49 -12.13
CA MET A 1 76.71 44.06 -12.30
C MET A 1 75.78 43.54 -11.20
N GLU A 2 75.69 44.20 -10.03
CA GLU A 2 74.84 43.75 -8.91
C GLU A 2 73.32 43.93 -9.12
N GLY A 3 72.89 44.92 -9.90
CA GLY A 3 71.46 45.10 -10.20
C GLY A 3 70.85 43.95 -11.01
N LEU A 4 71.66 43.26 -11.82
CA LEU A 4 71.19 42.14 -12.62
C LEU A 4 70.84 40.93 -11.73
N THR A 5 71.65 40.63 -10.72
CA THR A 5 71.41 39.49 -9.81
C THR A 5 70.20 39.74 -8.91
N LEU A 6 69.98 40.98 -8.48
CA LEU A 6 68.82 41.38 -7.68
C LEU A 6 67.49 41.20 -8.44
N VAL A 7 67.47 41.56 -9.72
CA VAL A 7 66.30 41.37 -10.60
C VAL A 7 65.99 39.89 -10.81
N HIS A 8 67.01 39.03 -10.97
CA HIS A 8 66.80 37.59 -11.11
C HIS A 8 66.20 36.96 -9.85
N TRP A 9 66.69 37.33 -8.66
CA TRP A 9 66.12 36.87 -7.39
C TRP A 9 64.65 37.30 -7.21
N LEU A 10 64.32 38.54 -7.61
CA LEU A 10 62.95 39.04 -7.56
C LEU A 10 62.03 38.29 -8.54
N LEU A 11 62.51 38.00 -9.74
CA LEU A 11 61.78 37.20 -10.74
C LEU A 11 61.53 35.77 -10.27
N ILE A 12 62.53 35.12 -9.67
CA ILE A 12 62.40 33.76 -9.14
C ILE A 12 61.35 33.72 -8.03
N GLY A 13 61.38 34.68 -7.10
CA GLY A 13 60.39 34.79 -6.02
C GLY A 13 58.97 35.01 -6.54
N ASN A 14 58.80 35.91 -7.52
CA ASN A 14 57.50 36.16 -8.14
C ASN A 14 56.97 34.91 -8.88
N PHE A 15 57.84 34.22 -9.62
CA PHE A 15 57.47 32.99 -10.33
C PHE A 15 57.07 31.88 -9.36
N ALA A 16 57.79 31.71 -8.25
CA ALA A 16 57.44 30.77 -7.19
C ALA A 16 56.09 31.12 -6.54
N MET A 17 55.82 32.41 -6.31
CA MET A 17 54.55 32.86 -5.74
C MET A 17 53.37 32.61 -6.71
N LEU A 18 53.55 32.89 -8.00
CA LEU A 18 52.55 32.61 -9.03
C LEU A 18 52.26 31.11 -9.16
N LEU A 19 53.29 30.26 -9.11
CA LEU A 19 53.11 28.81 -9.13
C LEU A 19 52.36 28.31 -7.88
N GLY A 20 52.67 28.87 -6.71
CA GLY A 20 51.95 28.56 -5.48
C GLY A 20 50.46 28.92 -5.56
N VAL A 21 50.14 30.11 -6.07
CA VAL A 21 48.74 30.54 -6.26
C VAL A 21 48.05 29.68 -7.31
N ALA A 22 48.70 29.37 -8.43
CA ALA A 22 48.13 28.50 -9.46
C ALA A 22 47.84 27.09 -8.94
N ALA A 23 48.75 26.51 -8.15
CA ALA A 23 48.56 25.21 -7.51
C ALA A 23 47.41 25.26 -6.49
N PHE A 24 47.31 26.33 -5.71
CA PHE A 24 46.22 26.52 -4.74
C PHE A 24 44.86 26.62 -5.42
N ILE A 25 44.75 27.40 -6.50
CA ILE A 25 43.52 27.51 -7.31
C ILE A 25 43.18 26.15 -7.94
N ALA A 26 44.16 25.43 -8.48
CA ALA A 26 43.94 24.11 -9.07
C ALA A 26 43.43 23.09 -8.04
N ALA A 27 43.96 23.11 -6.82
CA ALA A 27 43.48 22.27 -5.73
C ALA A 27 42.03 22.57 -5.35
N LEU A 28 41.67 23.85 -5.24
CA LEU A 28 40.29 24.27 -4.96
C LEU A 28 39.32 23.87 -6.06
N ARG A 29 39.70 24.03 -7.34
CA ARG A 29 38.87 23.62 -8.48
C ARG A 29 38.68 22.11 -8.54
N LYS A 30 39.71 21.34 -8.19
CA LYS A 30 39.61 19.88 -8.10
C LYS A 30 38.61 19.45 -7.02
N GLN A 31 38.68 20.08 -5.85
CA GLN A 31 37.72 19.82 -4.77
C GLN A 31 36.28 20.13 -5.19
N GLN A 32 36.04 21.25 -5.86
CA GLN A 32 34.72 21.59 -6.39
C GLN A 32 34.19 20.60 -7.43
N SER A 33 35.07 20.01 -8.25
CA SER A 33 34.66 19.02 -9.26
C SER A 33 34.26 17.69 -8.65
N ASP A 34 34.88 17.29 -7.54
CA ASP A 34 34.54 16.06 -6.84
C ASP A 34 33.18 16.22 -6.12
N ASP A 35 32.92 17.38 -5.51
CA ASP A 35 31.64 17.70 -4.89
C ASP A 35 30.49 17.71 -5.92
N ALA A 36 30.71 18.33 -7.09
CA ALA A 36 29.71 18.37 -8.15
C ALA A 36 29.30 16.97 -8.61
N ARG A 37 30.27 16.05 -8.76
CA ARG A 37 30.01 14.65 -9.15
C ARG A 37 29.21 13.90 -8.09
N ILE A 38 29.49 14.13 -6.81
CA ILE A 38 28.74 13.49 -5.71
C ILE A 38 27.30 13.99 -5.69
N PHE A 39 27.07 15.29 -5.91
CA PHE A 39 25.71 15.83 -5.98
C PHE A 39 24.95 15.28 -7.18
N GLU A 40 25.59 15.17 -8.35
CA GLU A 40 24.98 14.63 -9.56
C GLU A 40 24.57 13.16 -9.38
N GLN A 41 25.42 12.32 -8.77
CA GLN A 41 25.08 10.94 -8.43
C GLN A 41 23.91 10.84 -7.44
N LYS A 42 23.84 11.73 -6.45
CA LYS A 42 22.71 11.76 -5.50
C LYS A 42 21.40 12.17 -6.17
N ILE A 43 21.45 13.13 -7.08
CA ILE A 43 20.28 13.57 -7.85
C ILE A 43 19.79 12.42 -8.74
N GLU A 44 20.68 11.74 -9.45
CA GLU A 44 20.32 10.60 -10.29
C GLU A 44 19.66 9.47 -9.49
N HIS A 45 20.19 9.15 -8.30
CA HIS A 45 19.57 8.17 -7.41
C HIS A 45 18.18 8.61 -6.90
N LEU A 46 18.00 9.90 -6.59
CA LEU A 46 16.71 10.45 -6.16
C LEU A 46 15.68 10.41 -7.29
N GLU A 47 16.07 10.74 -8.52
CA GLU A 47 15.20 10.65 -9.70
C GLU A 47 14.77 9.21 -9.98
N GLN A 48 15.71 8.26 -9.94
CA GLN A 48 15.39 6.83 -10.08
C GLN A 48 14.43 6.35 -8.99
N GLY A 49 14.62 6.78 -7.74
CA GLY A 49 13.72 6.49 -6.63
C GLY A 49 12.31 7.06 -6.85
N GLN A 50 12.20 8.29 -7.35
CA GLN A 50 10.92 8.93 -7.66
C GLN A 50 10.19 8.20 -8.79
N VAL A 51 10.90 7.75 -9.82
CA VAL A 51 10.33 6.92 -10.89
C VAL A 51 9.80 5.60 -10.32
N ALA A 52 10.57 4.91 -9.48
CA ALA A 52 10.13 3.66 -8.85
C ALA A 52 8.90 3.84 -7.94
N ILE A 53 8.86 4.94 -7.17
CA ILE A 53 7.71 5.28 -6.32
C ILE A 53 6.48 5.59 -7.19
N SER A 54 6.63 6.36 -8.26
CA SER A 54 5.51 6.69 -9.16
C SER A 54 4.92 5.45 -9.84
N GLN A 55 5.77 4.53 -10.30
CA GLN A 55 5.34 3.25 -10.87
C GLN A 55 4.63 2.37 -9.83
N SER A 56 5.13 2.36 -8.59
CA SER A 56 4.50 1.65 -7.47
C SER A 56 3.14 2.24 -7.13
N ALA A 57 2.99 3.57 -7.13
CA ALA A 57 1.72 4.26 -6.89
C ALA A 57 0.67 3.92 -7.97
N ILE A 58 1.07 3.85 -9.24
CA ILE A 58 0.19 3.41 -10.34
C ILE A 58 -0.24 1.96 -10.15
N GLY A 59 0.69 1.07 -9.76
CA GLY A 59 0.39 -0.33 -9.45
C GLY A 59 -0.59 -0.49 -8.29
N LEU A 60 -0.40 0.27 -7.21
CA LEU A 60 -1.28 0.32 -6.06
C LEU A 60 -2.67 0.83 -6.43
N GLY A 61 -2.78 1.88 -7.26
CA GLY A 61 -4.07 2.38 -7.75
C GLY A 61 -4.86 1.32 -8.52
N ARG A 62 -4.20 0.51 -9.36
CA ARG A 62 -4.85 -0.61 -10.06
C ARG A 62 -5.34 -1.70 -9.11
N ARG A 63 -4.53 -2.03 -8.09
CA ARG A 63 -4.90 -3.01 -7.03
C ARG A 63 -6.10 -2.52 -6.22
N ILE A 64 -6.12 -1.26 -5.82
CA ILE A 64 -7.24 -0.65 -5.08
C ILE A 64 -8.51 -0.71 -5.92
N LYS A 65 -8.46 -0.30 -7.20
CA LYS A 65 -9.61 -0.38 -8.10
C LYS A 65 -10.13 -1.82 -8.26
N GLN A 66 -9.24 -2.81 -8.32
CA GLN A 66 -9.63 -4.22 -8.39
C GLN A 66 -10.32 -4.69 -7.10
N VAL A 67 -9.83 -4.26 -5.93
CA VAL A 67 -10.44 -4.56 -4.62
C VAL A 67 -11.81 -3.89 -4.51
N GLU A 68 -11.94 -2.61 -4.86
CA GLU A 68 -13.23 -1.91 -4.90
C GLU A 68 -14.22 -2.62 -5.81
N THR A 69 -13.80 -3.03 -7.01
CA THR A 69 -14.67 -3.73 -7.96
C THR A 69 -15.13 -5.08 -7.39
N ARG A 70 -14.25 -5.79 -6.66
CA ARG A 70 -14.61 -7.06 -6.01
C ARG A 70 -15.56 -6.85 -4.84
N SER A 71 -15.35 -5.82 -4.02
CA SER A 71 -16.24 -5.44 -2.92
C SER A 71 -17.61 -4.99 -3.44
N ALA A 72 -17.66 -4.21 -4.52
CA ALA A 72 -18.91 -3.81 -5.15
C ALA A 72 -19.68 -5.02 -5.70
N LYS A 73 -18.99 -5.99 -6.31
CA LYS A 73 -19.60 -7.26 -6.74
C LYS A 73 -20.10 -8.10 -5.57
N MET A 74 -19.38 -8.14 -4.45
CA MET A 74 -19.82 -8.83 -3.23
C MET A 74 -21.02 -8.14 -2.57
N GLN A 75 -21.13 -6.81 -2.65
CA GLN A 75 -22.30 -6.08 -2.15
C GLN A 75 -23.51 -6.22 -3.09
N GLN A 76 -23.30 -6.35 -4.39
CA GLN A 76 -24.39 -6.52 -5.38
C GLN A 76 -24.85 -7.96 -5.52
N THR A 77 -24.04 -8.95 -5.12
CA THR A 77 -24.49 -10.33 -5.03
C THR A 77 -25.17 -10.46 -3.67
N PRO A 78 -26.52 -10.55 -3.58
CA PRO A 78 -27.14 -10.93 -2.32
C PRO A 78 -26.46 -12.22 -1.86
N ALA A 79 -26.11 -12.29 -0.57
CA ALA A 79 -25.58 -13.51 0.01
C ALA A 79 -26.42 -14.69 -0.51
N PRO A 80 -25.80 -15.81 -0.94
CA PRO A 80 -26.57 -16.97 -1.39
C PRO A 80 -27.57 -17.25 -0.26
N VAL A 81 -28.85 -17.05 -0.56
CA VAL A 81 -29.90 -17.25 0.42
C VAL A 81 -29.87 -18.74 0.66
N ASP A 82 -29.26 -19.15 1.78
CA ASP A 82 -29.09 -20.55 2.10
C ASP A 82 -30.46 -21.21 2.02
N GLU A 83 -30.56 -22.33 1.31
CA GLU A 83 -31.81 -23.06 1.18
C GLU A 83 -32.37 -23.47 2.57
N GLU A 84 -31.47 -23.59 3.54
CA GLU A 84 -31.76 -23.76 4.96
C GLU A 84 -32.48 -22.56 5.59
N SER A 85 -32.14 -21.33 5.20
CA SER A 85 -32.84 -20.11 5.65
C SER A 85 -34.28 -20.06 5.12
N HIS A 86 -34.52 -20.48 3.88
CA HIS A 86 -35.88 -20.58 3.34
C HIS A 86 -36.72 -21.67 4.02
N ARG A 87 -36.11 -22.83 4.32
CA ARG A 87 -36.78 -23.90 5.08
C ARG A 87 -37.12 -23.45 6.49
N PHE A 88 -36.22 -22.72 7.15
CA PHE A 88 -36.46 -22.14 8.47
C PHE A 88 -37.58 -21.09 8.45
N GLU A 89 -37.61 -20.19 7.46
CA GLU A 89 -38.70 -19.23 7.30
C GLU A 89 -40.05 -19.92 7.05
N GLN A 90 -40.11 -20.96 6.23
CA GLN A 90 -41.33 -21.75 6.00
C GLN A 90 -41.78 -22.50 7.27
N ALA A 91 -40.87 -23.15 7.98
CA ALA A 91 -41.13 -23.82 9.24
C ALA A 91 -41.66 -22.86 10.32
N SER A 92 -41.07 -21.67 10.42
CA SER A 92 -41.51 -20.64 11.37
C SER A 92 -42.90 -20.10 11.07
N ARG A 93 -43.29 -20.01 9.79
CA ARG A 93 -44.64 -19.62 9.37
C ARG A 93 -45.67 -20.70 9.67
N LEU A 94 -45.38 -21.96 9.35
CA LEU A 94 -46.25 -23.10 9.65
C LEU A 94 -46.46 -23.27 11.16
N ALA A 95 -45.37 -23.20 11.94
CA ALA A 95 -45.46 -23.21 13.40
C ALA A 95 -46.25 -22.01 13.95
N GLY A 96 -46.11 -20.83 13.34
CA GLY A 96 -46.88 -19.62 13.69
C GLY A 96 -48.38 -19.71 13.37
N MET A 97 -48.77 -20.57 12.42
CA MET A 97 -50.17 -20.88 12.10
C MET A 97 -50.76 -21.95 13.03
N GLY A 98 -49.98 -22.46 14.01
CA GLY A 98 -50.43 -23.48 14.95
C GLY A 98 -50.36 -24.91 14.40
N ALA A 99 -49.58 -25.14 13.35
CA ALA A 99 -49.34 -26.48 12.82
C ALA A 99 -48.73 -27.39 13.90
N SER A 100 -49.14 -28.65 13.92
CA SER A 100 -48.66 -29.64 14.89
C SER A 100 -47.22 -30.06 14.60
N VAL A 101 -46.57 -30.68 15.57
CA VAL A 101 -45.19 -31.19 15.41
C VAL A 101 -45.11 -32.18 14.24
N GLU A 102 -46.15 -32.99 14.07
CA GLU A 102 -46.29 -33.94 12.97
C GLU A 102 -46.39 -33.24 11.60
N ASP A 103 -47.05 -32.09 11.50
CA ASP A 103 -47.18 -31.33 10.24
C ASP A 103 -45.84 -30.71 9.80
N LEU A 104 -45.00 -30.29 10.74
CA LEU A 104 -43.66 -29.80 10.44
C LEU A 104 -42.74 -30.94 9.95
N ILE A 105 -42.85 -32.12 10.54
CA ILE A 105 -42.08 -33.30 10.12
C ILE A 105 -42.47 -33.73 8.69
N ASP A 106 -43.77 -33.77 8.39
CA ASP A 106 -44.27 -34.23 7.09
C ASP A 106 -44.01 -33.21 5.97
N SER A 107 -44.15 -31.91 6.25
CA SER A 107 -43.98 -30.85 5.25
C SER A 107 -42.53 -30.44 4.99
N LEU A 108 -41.64 -30.52 5.99
CA LEU A 108 -40.27 -30.02 5.90
C LEU A 108 -39.20 -31.11 6.07
N GLY A 109 -39.59 -32.34 6.44
CA GLY A 109 -38.68 -33.47 6.61
C GLY A 109 -37.69 -33.29 7.78
N VAL A 110 -38.02 -32.45 8.76
CA VAL A 110 -37.18 -32.17 9.93
C VAL A 110 -37.31 -33.24 11.00
N ALA A 111 -36.26 -33.45 11.80
CA ALA A 111 -36.30 -34.44 12.87
C ALA A 111 -37.30 -34.02 13.96
N ARG A 112 -37.98 -35.00 14.59
CA ARG A 112 -38.98 -34.74 15.65
C ARG A 112 -38.45 -33.82 16.76
N SER A 113 -37.20 -34.02 17.18
CA SER A 113 -36.54 -33.19 18.19
C SER A 113 -36.33 -31.74 17.76
N GLU A 114 -36.12 -31.49 16.45
CA GLU A 114 -35.98 -30.13 15.91
C GLU A 114 -37.36 -29.45 15.82
N ALA A 115 -38.39 -30.17 15.38
CA ALA A 115 -39.75 -29.65 15.32
C ALA A 115 -40.28 -29.25 16.72
N GLU A 116 -40.06 -30.09 17.74
CA GLU A 116 -40.43 -29.79 19.13
C GLU A 116 -39.69 -28.55 19.68
N LEU A 117 -38.41 -28.39 19.35
CA LEU A 117 -37.63 -27.21 19.72
C LEU A 117 -38.19 -25.92 19.07
N MET A 118 -38.54 -25.95 17.78
CA MET A 118 -39.07 -24.79 17.07
C MET A 118 -40.43 -24.32 17.63
N VAL A 119 -41.31 -25.25 17.98
CA VAL A 119 -42.62 -24.94 18.60
C VAL A 119 -42.43 -24.36 20.00
N SER A 120 -41.52 -24.92 20.81
CA SER A 120 -41.26 -24.40 22.15
C SER A 120 -40.62 -23.01 22.15
N MET A 121 -39.62 -22.77 21.28
CA MET A 121 -39.01 -21.44 21.11
C MET A 121 -40.05 -20.39 20.69
N LYS A 122 -40.96 -20.72 19.77
CA LYS A 122 -42.00 -19.79 19.32
C LYS A 122 -43.06 -19.53 20.40
N ARG A 123 -43.42 -20.55 21.18
CA ARG A 123 -44.33 -20.42 22.33
C ARG A 123 -43.73 -19.51 23.41
N SER A 124 -42.42 -19.58 23.64
CA SER A 124 -41.70 -18.68 24.55
C SER A 124 -41.56 -17.26 23.99
N ALA A 125 -41.50 -17.09 22.66
CA ALA A 125 -41.42 -15.77 22.02
C ALA A 125 -42.77 -15.03 21.89
N ASN A 126 -43.89 -15.75 22.01
CA ASN A 126 -45.27 -15.21 21.96
C ASN A 126 -45.92 -15.11 23.36
N ALA A 127 -45.21 -15.45 24.44
CA ALA A 127 -45.61 -15.28 25.84
C ALA A 127 -45.07 -13.97 26.41
#